data_AF-A0A535E9N9-F1
#
_entry.id   AF-A0A535E9N9-F1
#
_cell.length_a   1.000
_cell.length_b   1.000
_cell.length_c   1.000
_cell.angle_alpha   90.00
_cell.angle_beta   90.00
_cell.angle_gamma   90.00
#
_symmetry.space_group_name_H-M   'P 1'
#
loop_
_entity.id
_entity.type
_entity.pdbx_description
1 polymer ?
#
loop_
_entity_poly.entity_id
_entity_poly.type
_entity_poly.pdbx_seq_one_letter_code
_entity_poly.pdbx_strand_id
1 'polypeptide(L)'
;MCYAALTKGLSALITESMVAAEANGVTDALRGELADSQPQFLAGADRLPGVVPKAYRWVAEMEEIAATFEQAGMTPGMLLGAADVYRQLEDARAGAEAPLDRTETIVRALRRAREPSRPPR
;
A
#
# COMPACT_ATOMS: atom_id res chain seq x y z
N MET A 1 12.65 8.26 12.83
CA MET A 1 12.72 7.10 11.92
C MET A 1 11.83 5.94 12.36
N CYS A 2 12.00 5.35 13.55
CA CYS A 2 11.23 4.15 13.96
C CYS A 2 9.69 4.34 13.99
N TYR A 3 9.18 5.47 14.51
CA TYR A 3 7.73 5.75 14.49
C TYR A 3 7.16 5.87 13.06
N ALA A 4 7.92 6.49 12.16
CA ALA A 4 7.54 6.60 10.75
C ALA A 4 7.60 5.24 10.05
N ALA A 5 8.59 4.40 10.39
CA ALA A 5 8.68 3.02 9.91
C ALA A 5 7.41 2.22 10.26
N LEU A 6 6.96 2.31 11.51
CA LEU A 6 5.73 1.63 11.95
C LEU A 6 4.49 2.16 11.23
N THR A 7 4.29 3.47 11.21
CA THR A 7 3.04 4.05 10.69
C THR A 7 2.93 3.97 9.16
N LYS A 8 4.00 4.30 8.44
CA LYS A 8 4.02 4.24 6.97
C LYS A 8 4.26 2.82 6.48
N GLY A 9 5.13 2.05 7.12
CA GLY A 9 5.31 0.64 6.77
C GLY A 9 4.01 -0.14 6.94
N LEU A 10 3.26 0.09 8.03
CA LEU A 10 1.96 -0.55 8.21
C LEU A 10 0.93 -0.12 7.17
N SER A 11 0.92 1.16 6.77
CA SER A 11 0.00 1.63 5.71
C SER A 11 0.32 0.96 4.37
N ALA A 12 1.59 0.76 4.04
CA ALA A 12 2.02 0.01 2.86
C ALA A 12 1.60 -1.48 2.96
N LEU A 13 1.84 -2.11 4.11
CA LEU A 13 1.47 -3.51 4.36
C LEU A 13 -0.05 -3.74 4.24
N ILE A 14 -0.86 -2.85 4.80
CA ILE A 14 -2.33 -2.91 4.66
C ILE A 14 -2.71 -2.77 3.18
N THR A 15 -2.09 -1.83 2.46
CA THR A 15 -2.36 -1.62 1.02
C THR A 15 -2.09 -2.89 0.20
N GLU A 16 -0.90 -3.47 0.32
CA GLU A 16 -0.56 -4.69 -0.43
C GLU A 16 -1.37 -5.90 0.01
N SER A 17 -1.73 -6.00 1.30
CA SER A 17 -2.59 -7.08 1.81
C SER A 17 -3.99 -7.01 1.21
N MET A 18 -4.58 -5.82 1.09
CA MET A 18 -5.90 -5.64 0.45
C MET A 18 -5.85 -5.97 -1.05
N VAL A 19 -4.76 -5.59 -1.74
CA VAL A 19 -4.54 -5.95 -3.15
C VAL A 19 -4.37 -7.46 -3.32
N ALA A 20 -3.59 -8.10 -2.45
CA ALA A 20 -3.38 -9.54 -2.46
C ALA A 20 -4.67 -10.31 -2.15
N ALA A 21 -5.47 -9.84 -1.19
CA ALA A 21 -6.76 -10.42 -0.87
C ALA A 21 -7.72 -10.39 -2.07
N GLU A 22 -7.77 -9.25 -2.77
CA GLU A 22 -8.56 -9.13 -4.01
C GLU A 22 -8.02 -10.03 -5.12
N ALA A 23 -6.70 -10.13 -5.27
CA ALA A 23 -6.05 -11.01 -6.25
C ALA A 23 -6.41 -12.49 -6.05
N ASN A 24 -6.61 -12.90 -4.80
CA ASN A 24 -6.94 -14.28 -4.43
C ASN A 24 -8.44 -14.51 -4.18
N GLY A 25 -9.30 -13.50 -4.36
CA GLY A 25 -10.74 -13.62 -4.15
C GLY A 25 -11.15 -13.82 -2.69
N VAL A 26 -10.35 -13.34 -1.74
CA VAL A 26 -10.56 -13.52 -0.28
C VAL A 26 -10.80 -12.18 0.46
N THR A 27 -11.12 -11.10 -0.25
CA THR A 27 -11.35 -9.77 0.33
C THR A 27 -12.39 -9.78 1.44
N ASP A 28 -13.54 -10.42 1.22
CA ASP A 28 -14.63 -10.46 2.21
C ASP A 28 -14.24 -11.29 3.44
N ALA A 29 -13.55 -12.41 3.24
CA ALA A 29 -13.06 -13.25 4.34
C ALA A 29 -12.03 -12.49 5.20
N LEU A 30 -11.08 -11.79 4.56
CA LEU A 30 -10.10 -10.96 5.28
C LEU A 30 -10.77 -9.82 6.05
N ARG A 31 -11.71 -9.10 5.41
CA ARG A 31 -12.44 -8.00 6.08
C ARG A 31 -13.25 -8.50 7.26
N GLY A 32 -13.92 -9.64 7.13
CA GLY A 32 -14.67 -10.28 8.22
C GLY A 32 -13.77 -10.64 9.40
N GLU A 33 -12.68 -11.36 9.14
CA GLU A 33 -11.71 -11.73 10.18
C GLU A 33 -11.10 -10.50 10.86
N LEU A 34 -10.70 -9.47 10.10
CA LEU A 34 -10.17 -8.24 10.70
C LEU A 34 -11.21 -7.49 11.53
N ALA A 35 -12.49 -7.51 11.16
CA ALA A 35 -13.54 -6.90 11.96
C ALA A 35 -13.68 -7.58 13.33
N ASP A 36 -13.55 -8.92 13.35
CA ASP A 36 -13.75 -9.72 14.55
C ASP A 36 -12.52 -9.74 15.46
N SER A 37 -11.31 -9.87 14.90
CA SER A 37 -10.08 -10.10 15.69
C SER A 37 -9.14 -8.90 15.75
N GLN A 38 -9.08 -8.05 14.72
CA GLN A 38 -8.08 -6.96 14.62
C GLN A 38 -8.66 -5.67 13.98
N PRO A 39 -9.68 -5.05 14.60
CA PRO A 39 -10.45 -3.96 13.99
C PRO A 39 -9.60 -2.72 13.65
N GLN A 40 -8.44 -2.54 14.29
CA GLN A 40 -7.51 -1.46 13.98
C GLN A 40 -6.90 -1.57 12.57
N PHE A 41 -6.72 -2.78 12.03
CA PHE A 41 -6.22 -2.95 10.66
C PHE A 41 -7.31 -2.69 9.63
N LEU A 42 -8.55 -3.06 9.95
CA LEU A 42 -9.71 -2.70 9.13
C LEU A 42 -9.89 -1.17 9.08
N ALA A 43 -9.82 -0.51 10.23
CA ALA A 43 -9.84 0.96 10.30
C ALA A 43 -8.64 1.61 9.58
N GLY A 44 -7.50 0.92 9.55
CA GLY A 44 -6.33 1.33 8.77
C GLY A 44 -6.60 1.25 7.26
N ALA A 45 -7.25 0.17 6.80
CA ALA A 45 -7.67 0.01 5.41
C ALA A 45 -8.63 1.15 5.01
N ASP A 46 -9.64 1.45 5.83
CA ASP A 46 -10.61 2.52 5.55
C ASP A 46 -9.98 3.93 5.51
N ARG A 47 -8.75 4.10 6.04
CA ARG A 47 -7.99 5.36 5.99
C ARG A 47 -7.03 5.48 4.81
N LEU A 48 -6.87 4.43 3.99
CA LEU A 48 -6.00 4.45 2.81
C LEU A 48 -6.27 5.59 1.83
N PRO A 49 -7.51 6.07 1.60
CA PRO A 49 -7.75 7.27 0.79
C PRO A 49 -6.95 8.49 1.23
N GLY A 50 -6.71 8.65 2.55
CA GLY A 50 -5.88 9.73 3.09
C GLY A 50 -4.36 9.54 2.89
N VAL A 51 -3.93 8.36 2.43
CA VAL A 51 -2.53 8.02 2.11
C VAL A 51 -2.21 8.35 0.65
N VAL A 52 -3.16 8.11 -0.26
CA VAL A 52 -3.02 8.34 -1.72
C VAL A 52 -2.33 9.67 -2.09
N PRO A 53 -2.78 10.85 -1.60
CA PRO A 53 -2.15 12.12 -1.98
C PRO A 53 -0.74 12.32 -1.39
N LYS A 54 -0.30 11.48 -0.45
CA LYS A 54 0.99 11.56 0.23
C LYS A 54 2.00 10.53 -0.29
N ALA A 55 1.57 9.57 -1.12
CA ALA A 55 2.38 8.45 -1.56
C ALA A 55 3.72 8.89 -2.17
N TYR A 56 3.70 9.89 -3.06
CA TYR A 56 4.89 10.40 -3.77
C TYR A 56 6.03 10.81 -2.81
N ARG A 57 5.74 11.58 -1.76
CA ARG A 57 6.76 12.01 -0.79
C ARG A 57 7.18 10.87 0.15
N TRP A 58 6.28 9.90 0.39
CA TRP A 58 6.58 8.78 1.25
C TRP A 58 7.57 7.79 0.63
N VAL A 59 7.76 7.78 -0.69
CA VAL A 59 8.81 6.99 -1.35
C VAL A 59 10.20 7.34 -0.79
N ALA A 60 10.61 8.60 -0.93
CA ALA A 60 11.90 9.07 -0.43
C ALA A 60 12.00 8.94 1.10
N GLU A 61 10.92 9.24 1.83
CA GLU A 61 10.91 9.06 3.29
C GLU A 61 11.09 7.58 3.68
N MET A 62 10.56 6.61 2.93
CA MET A 62 10.76 5.18 3.20
C MET A 62 12.20 4.73 2.90
N GLU A 63 12.82 5.26 1.84
CA GLU A 63 14.22 5.00 1.49
C GLU A 63 15.18 5.53 2.58
N GLU A 64 14.92 6.72 3.12
CA GLU A 64 15.69 7.25 4.27
C GLU A 64 15.52 6.40 5.54
N ILE A 65 14.30 5.91 5.80
CA ILE A 65 14.02 4.99 6.92
C ILE A 65 14.77 3.67 6.71
N ALA A 66 14.79 3.14 5.48
CA ALA A 66 15.51 1.93 5.13
C ALA A 66 17.02 2.09 5.42
N ALA A 67 17.64 3.19 4.96
CA ALA A 67 19.04 3.50 5.22
C ALA A 67 19.33 3.61 6.74
N THR A 68 18.41 4.19 7.52
CA THR A 68 18.57 4.27 8.98
C THR A 68 18.57 2.88 9.63
N PHE A 69 17.71 1.97 9.17
CA PHE A 69 17.63 0.62 9.72
C PHE A 69 18.85 -0.22 9.32
N GLU A 70 19.35 -0.04 8.09
CA GLU A 70 20.59 -0.65 7.63
C GLU A 70 21.79 -0.21 8.48
N GLN A 71 21.91 1.09 8.78
CA GLN A 71 22.95 1.61 9.68
C GLN A 71 22.85 1.02 11.09
N ALA A 72 21.66 0.63 11.53
CA ALA A 72 21.44 -0.05 12.81
C ALA A 72 21.69 -1.57 12.75
N GLY A 73 22.15 -2.12 11.62
CA GLY A 73 22.42 -3.54 11.43
C GLY A 73 21.19 -4.39 11.10
N MET A 74 20.05 -3.75 10.81
CA MET A 74 18.82 -4.43 10.40
C MET A 74 18.71 -4.50 8.87
N THR A 75 17.93 -5.43 8.34
CA THR A 75 17.64 -5.46 6.90
C THR A 75 16.81 -4.23 6.47
N PRO A 76 17.17 -3.55 5.37
CA PRO A 76 16.36 -2.47 4.80
C PRO A 76 15.17 -2.99 3.98
N GLY A 77 15.13 -4.30 3.67
CA GLY A 77 14.27 -4.87 2.63
C GLY A 77 12.77 -4.60 2.82
N MET A 78 12.25 -4.70 4.05
CA MET A 78 10.83 -4.39 4.32
C MET A 78 10.48 -2.93 4.01
N LEU A 79 11.40 -2.02 4.28
CA LEU A 79 11.18 -0.58 4.13
C LEU A 79 11.36 -0.14 2.68
N LEU A 80 12.29 -0.76 1.96
CA LEU A 80 12.41 -0.61 0.51
C LEU A 80 11.17 -1.18 -0.21
N GLY A 81 10.68 -2.35 0.21
CA GLY A 81 9.43 -2.90 -0.32
C GLY A 81 8.23 -1.97 -0.09
N ALA A 82 8.14 -1.34 1.09
CA ALA A 82 7.12 -0.32 1.33
C ALA A 82 7.30 0.93 0.43
N ALA A 83 8.53 1.34 0.11
CA ALA A 83 8.77 2.38 -0.90
C ALA A 83 8.24 1.96 -2.28
N ASP A 84 8.45 0.69 -2.69
CA ASP A 84 7.93 0.14 -3.94
C ASP A 84 6.39 0.17 -3.99
N VAL A 85 5.72 -0.17 -2.88
CA VAL A 85 4.25 -0.06 -2.77
C VAL A 85 3.78 1.38 -2.98
N TYR A 86 4.49 2.36 -2.41
CA TYR A 86 4.13 3.77 -2.60
C TYR A 86 4.36 4.27 -4.04
N ARG A 87 5.42 3.80 -4.73
CA ARG A 87 5.62 4.08 -6.16
C ARG A 87 4.48 3.50 -6.99
N GLN A 88 4.10 2.24 -6.74
CA GLN A 88 2.97 1.60 -7.43
C GLN A 88 1.65 2.34 -7.18
N LEU A 89 1.44 2.86 -5.97
CA LEU A 89 0.28 3.68 -5.63
C LEU A 89 0.28 5.03 -6.35
N GLU A 90 1.45 5.64 -6.52
CA GLU A 90 1.60 6.86 -7.31
C GLU A 90 1.26 6.61 -8.78
N ASP A 91 1.82 5.56 -9.39
CA ASP A 91 1.55 5.17 -10.78
C ASP A 91 0.04 4.90 -10.99
N ALA A 92 -0.57 4.15 -10.06
CA ALA A 92 -1.99 3.87 -10.09
C ALA A 92 -2.85 5.13 -9.96
N ARG A 93 -2.42 6.10 -9.13
CA ARG A 93 -3.08 7.41 -8.99
C ARG A 93 -2.95 8.24 -10.27
N ALA A 94 -1.79 8.24 -10.91
CA ALA A 94 -1.56 8.98 -12.14
C ALA A 94 -2.41 8.45 -13.31
N GLY A 95 -2.63 7.13 -13.36
CA GLY A 95 -3.49 6.48 -14.35
C GLY A 95 -4.97 6.34 -13.97
N ALA A 96 -5.41 6.90 -12.83
CA ALA A 96 -6.77 6.71 -12.34
C ALA A 96 -7.79 7.56 -13.13
N GLU A 97 -8.80 6.91 -13.69
CA GLU A 97 -9.94 7.56 -14.37
C GLU A 97 -11.03 8.03 -13.39
N ALA A 98 -10.95 7.61 -12.13
CA ALA A 98 -11.94 7.90 -11.09
C ALA A 98 -11.25 8.24 -9.74
N PRO A 99 -11.93 8.94 -8.83
CA PRO A 99 -11.40 9.25 -7.51
C PRO A 99 -10.99 7.99 -6.73
N LEU A 100 -9.80 8.05 -6.12
CA LEU A 100 -9.28 7.01 -5.21
C LEU A 100 -9.69 7.31 -3.77
N ASP A 101 -11.00 7.46 -3.54
CA ASP A 101 -11.62 7.88 -2.29
C ASP A 101 -12.05 6.72 -1.38
N ARG A 102 -11.90 5.47 -1.84
CA ARG A 102 -12.21 4.25 -1.08
C ARG A 102 -11.14 3.18 -1.30
N THR A 103 -11.01 2.28 -0.34
CA THR A 103 -10.08 1.14 -0.42
C THR A 103 -10.29 0.32 -1.68
N GLU A 104 -11.54 0.08 -2.07
CA GLU A 104 -11.86 -0.73 -3.25
C GLU A 104 -11.46 -0.05 -4.55
N THR A 105 -11.56 1.30 -4.64
CA THR A 105 -11.12 2.03 -5.83
C THR A 105 -9.60 2.07 -5.93
N ILE A 106 -8.89 2.20 -4.80
CA ILE A 106 -7.43 2.10 -4.72
C ILE A 106 -6.95 0.71 -5.15
N VAL A 107 -7.54 -0.35 -4.60
CA VAL A 107 -7.19 -1.74 -4.93
C VAL A 107 -7.38 -2.00 -6.43
N ARG A 108 -8.52 -1.58 -7.00
CA ARG A 108 -8.77 -1.72 -8.44
C ARG A 108 -7.76 -0.97 -9.30
N ALA A 109 -7.40 0.26 -8.93
CA ALA A 109 -6.41 1.05 -9.65
C ALA A 109 -5.02 0.38 -9.61
N LEU A 110 -4.59 -0.08 -8.44
CA LEU A 110 -3.32 -0.81 -8.25
C LEU A 110 -3.27 -2.11 -9.05
N ARG A 111 -4.39 -2.83 -9.18
CA ARG A 111 -4.46 -4.03 -10.01
C ARG A 111 -4.36 -3.71 -11.50
N ARG A 112 -5.11 -2.71 -11.98
CA ARG A 112 -5.06 -2.27 -13.38
C ARG A 112 -3.65 -1.82 -13.79
N ALA A 113 -2.96 -1.07 -12.93
CA ALA A 113 -1.60 -0.61 -13.20
C ALA A 113 -0.57 -1.77 -13.32
N ARG A 114 -0.88 -2.97 -12.82
CA ARG A 114 -0.01 -4.16 -12.91
C ARG A 114 -0.40 -5.12 -14.04
N GLU A 115 -1.57 -4.95 -14.66
CA GLU A 115 -1.94 -5.76 -15.82
C GLU A 115 -1.04 -5.36 -17.00
N PRO A 116 -0.39 -6.31 -17.69
CA PRO A 116 0.41 -5.98 -18.86
C PRO A 116 -0.48 -5.30 -19.90
N SER A 117 -0.04 -4.16 -20.42
CA SER A 117 -0.72 -3.42 -21.49
C SER A 117 -1.11 -4.38 -22.60
N ARG A 118 -2.41 -4.52 -22.88
CA ARG A 118 -2.89 -5.35 -24.00
C ARG A 118 -2.21 -4.82 -25.28
N PRO A 119 -1.51 -5.67 -26.08
CA PRO A 119 -0.90 -5.19 -27.30
C PRO A 119 -1.98 -4.58 -28.21
N PRO A 120 -1.66 -3.49 -28.94
CA PRO A 120 -2.61 -2.92 -29.89
C PRO A 120 -3.02 -3.99 -30.91
N ARG A 121 -4.33 -4.05 -31.19
CA ARG A 121 -4.90 -4.94 -32.21
C ARG A 121 -4.47 -4.51 -33.61
#